data_AF-A0A656K438-F1
#
_entry.id   AF-A0A656K438-F1
#
_cell.length_a   1.000
_cell.length_b   1.000
_cell.length_c   1.000
_cell.angle_alpha   90.00
_cell.angle_beta   90.00
_cell.angle_gamma   90.00
#
_symmetry.space_group_name_H-M   'P 1'
#
loop_
_entity.id
_entity.type
_entity.pdbx_description
1 polymer ?
#
loop_
_entity_poly.entity_id
_entity_poly.type
_entity_poly.pdbx_seq_one_letter_code
_entity_poly.pdbx_strand_id
1 'polypeptide(L)'
;LSETQAQAGVYQVQIKRCSVVAPYDGQVVERKVKRYESVAAGTPMLEIVDNRTLELHLLVPSRWMSKLKPGQTFSFVPDETGQPLTATVKRL
;
A
#
# COMPACT_ATOMS: atom_id res chain seq x y z
N LEU A 1 -17.72 17.77 37.89
CA LEU A 1 -18.51 16.83 37.05
C LEU A 1 -18.12 16.92 35.58
N SER A 2 -17.96 18.12 35.00
CA SER A 2 -17.47 18.28 33.61
C SER A 2 -16.01 17.81 33.42
N GLU A 3 -15.09 18.13 34.36
CA GLU A 3 -13.68 17.72 34.27
C GLU A 3 -13.50 16.19 34.29
N THR A 4 -14.18 15.50 35.19
CA THR A 4 -14.15 14.03 35.29
C THR A 4 -14.72 13.33 34.05
N GLN A 5 -15.74 13.90 33.40
CA GLN A 5 -16.25 13.41 32.13
C GLN A 5 -15.26 13.65 30.98
N ALA A 6 -14.59 14.79 30.94
CA ALA A 6 -13.55 15.09 29.95
C ALA A 6 -12.35 14.14 30.10
N GLN A 7 -11.89 13.88 31.33
CA GLN A 7 -10.85 12.89 31.60
C GLN A 7 -11.28 11.48 31.17
N ALA A 8 -12.49 11.06 31.50
CA ALA A 8 -13.01 9.76 31.06
C ALA A 8 -13.03 9.63 29.52
N GLY A 9 -13.40 10.70 28.82
CA GLY A 9 -13.36 10.77 27.35
C GLY A 9 -11.94 10.61 26.79
N VAL A 10 -10.94 11.25 27.40
CA VAL A 10 -9.53 11.12 26.99
C VAL A 10 -9.02 9.69 27.17
N TYR A 11 -9.32 9.05 28.30
CA TYR A 11 -8.92 7.66 28.54
C TYR A 11 -9.59 6.67 27.56
N GLN A 12 -10.85 6.89 27.22
CA GLN A 12 -11.54 6.07 26.22
C GLN A 12 -10.89 6.17 24.83
N VAL A 13 -10.46 7.38 24.42
CA VAL A 13 -9.73 7.57 23.15
C VAL A 13 -8.38 6.87 23.17
N GLN A 14 -7.67 6.86 24.30
CA GLN A 14 -6.40 6.15 24.44
C GLN A 14 -6.57 4.63 24.28
N ILE A 15 -7.59 4.04 24.91
CA ILE A 15 -7.86 2.60 24.79
C ILE A 15 -8.24 2.21 23.36
N LYS A 16 -8.99 3.07 22.64
CA LYS A 16 -9.31 2.82 21.22
C LYS A 16 -8.07 2.75 20.33
N ARG A 17 -6.97 3.40 20.70
CA ARG A 17 -5.68 3.35 19.98
C ARG A 17 -4.88 2.07 20.24
N CYS A 18 -5.31 1.21 21.17
CA CYS A 18 -4.69 -0.10 21.40
C CYS A 18 -5.00 -1.12 20.29
N SER A 19 -6.00 -0.85 19.45
CA SER A 19 -6.32 -1.67 18.26
C SER A 19 -5.97 -0.89 16.99
N VAL A 20 -5.04 -1.43 16.21
CA VAL A 20 -4.65 -0.88 14.91
C VAL A 20 -5.35 -1.71 13.84
N VAL A 21 -6.34 -1.10 13.19
CA VAL A 21 -7.08 -1.72 12.08
C VAL A 21 -6.51 -1.27 10.73
N ALA A 22 -6.60 -2.14 9.72
CA ALA A 22 -6.20 -1.79 8.37
C ALA A 22 -7.13 -0.69 7.81
N PRO A 23 -6.59 0.35 7.14
CA PRO A 23 -7.41 1.43 6.58
C PRO A 23 -8.15 1.03 5.29
N TYR A 24 -7.76 -0.06 4.65
CA TYR A 24 -8.36 -0.63 3.44
C TYR A 24 -8.09 -2.14 3.38
N ASP A 25 -8.86 -2.90 2.59
CA ASP A 25 -8.52 -4.32 2.35
C ASP A 25 -7.26 -4.42 1.49
N GLY A 26 -6.33 -5.25 1.92
CA GLY A 26 -5.09 -5.55 1.22
C GLY A 26 -4.41 -6.76 1.83
N GLN A 27 -3.17 -7.03 1.44
CA GLN A 27 -2.37 -8.11 1.99
C GLN A 27 -1.18 -7.54 2.77
N VAL A 28 -0.91 -8.13 3.94
CA VAL A 28 0.28 -7.77 4.73
C VAL A 28 1.51 -8.32 4.01
N VAL A 29 2.32 -7.42 3.44
CA VAL A 29 3.56 -7.79 2.74
C VAL A 29 4.75 -7.83 3.69
N GLU A 30 4.72 -7.00 4.75
CA GLU A 30 5.79 -6.94 5.73
C GLU A 30 5.25 -6.63 7.12
N ARG A 31 5.83 -7.29 8.12
CA ARG A 31 5.61 -6.98 9.53
C ARG A 31 6.92 -6.51 10.15
N LYS A 32 6.98 -5.22 10.49
CA LYS A 32 8.18 -4.53 10.98
C LYS A 32 8.38 -4.67 12.49
N VAL A 33 7.36 -5.14 13.20
CA VAL A 33 7.35 -5.24 14.67
C VAL A 33 6.95 -6.62 15.15
N LYS A 34 7.51 -7.06 16.26
CA LYS A 34 7.23 -8.36 16.88
C LYS A 34 6.21 -8.22 17.99
N ARG A 35 5.60 -9.36 18.35
CA ARG A 35 4.73 -9.43 19.52
C ARG A 35 5.56 -9.07 20.76
N TYR A 36 4.98 -8.25 21.64
CA TYR A 36 5.61 -7.73 22.86
C TYR A 36 6.75 -6.74 22.68
N GLU A 37 6.95 -6.22 21.46
CA GLU A 37 7.90 -5.15 21.21
C GLU A 37 7.33 -3.78 21.63
N SER A 38 8.10 -2.98 22.35
CA SER A 38 7.72 -1.62 22.72
C SER A 38 8.04 -0.68 21.56
N VAL A 39 7.01 -0.01 21.03
CA VAL A 39 7.12 0.88 19.88
C VAL A 39 6.70 2.31 20.26
N ALA A 40 7.41 3.30 19.73
CA ALA A 40 7.03 4.69 19.88
C ALA A 40 5.81 5.01 18.98
N ALA A 41 5.07 6.06 19.34
CA ALA A 41 3.99 6.55 18.48
C ALA A 41 4.52 6.98 17.11
N GLY A 42 3.89 6.52 16.04
CA GLY A 42 4.31 6.83 14.66
C GLY A 42 5.29 5.82 14.06
N THR A 43 5.80 4.85 14.83
CA THR A 43 6.65 3.78 14.27
C THR A 43 5.83 2.90 13.31
N PRO A 44 6.29 2.66 12.07
CA PRO A 44 5.60 1.78 11.13
C PRO A 44 5.64 0.32 11.63
N MET A 45 4.46 -0.31 11.72
CA MET A 45 4.30 -1.68 12.26
C MET A 45 4.05 -2.73 11.18
N LEU A 46 3.21 -2.39 10.19
CA LEU A 46 2.74 -3.27 9.14
C LEU A 46 2.77 -2.51 7.82
N GLU A 47 3.16 -3.20 6.76
CA GLU A 47 3.05 -2.73 5.39
C GLU A 47 1.98 -3.57 4.69
N ILE A 48 0.99 -2.88 4.10
CA ILE A 48 -0.16 -3.50 3.46
C ILE A 48 -0.22 -3.01 2.02
N VAL A 49 -0.25 -3.94 1.06
CA VAL A 49 -0.39 -3.62 -0.37
C VAL A 49 -1.78 -4.01 -0.84
N ASP A 50 -2.37 -3.15 -1.67
CA ASP A 50 -3.59 -3.47 -2.40
C ASP A 50 -3.24 -4.26 -3.67
N ASN A 51 -3.52 -5.56 -3.66
CA ASN A 51 -3.25 -6.44 -4.81
C ASN A 51 -4.34 -6.36 -5.90
N ARG A 52 -5.36 -5.49 -5.76
CA ARG A 52 -6.44 -5.37 -6.77
C ARG A 52 -6.01 -4.61 -8.01
N THR A 53 -5.06 -3.66 -7.89
CA THR A 53 -4.57 -2.86 -9.01
C THR A 53 -3.11 -3.18 -9.30
N LEU A 54 -2.87 -4.08 -10.25
CA LEU A 54 -1.51 -4.39 -10.71
C LEU A 54 -0.99 -3.26 -11.59
N GLU A 55 0.12 -2.64 -11.17
CA GLU A 55 0.87 -1.70 -12.00
C GLU A 55 2.18 -2.33 -12.47
N LEU A 56 2.48 -2.19 -13.77
CA LEU A 56 3.71 -2.68 -14.38
C LEU A 56 4.69 -1.51 -14.53
N HIS A 57 5.89 -1.65 -13.99
CA HIS A 57 6.99 -0.71 -14.19
C HIS A 57 7.99 -1.31 -15.18
N LEU A 58 8.06 -0.74 -16.38
CA LEU A 58 8.89 -1.24 -17.48
C LEU A 58 9.97 -0.23 -17.84
N LEU A 59 11.21 -0.71 -17.98
CA LEU A 59 12.28 0.07 -18.57
C LEU A 59 12.20 -0.06 -20.09
N VAL A 60 11.98 1.07 -20.78
CA VAL A 60 11.86 1.10 -22.24
C VAL A 60 13.02 1.85 -22.88
N PRO A 61 13.47 1.47 -24.10
CA PRO A 61 14.49 2.21 -24.83
C PRO A 61 14.05 3.65 -25.12
N SER A 62 14.95 4.62 -25.02
CA SER A 62 14.64 6.05 -25.24
C SER A 62 14.06 6.34 -26.64
N ARG A 63 14.40 5.52 -27.64
CA ARG A 63 13.85 5.64 -29.01
C ARG A 63 12.33 5.43 -29.04
N TRP A 64 11.79 4.64 -28.11
CA TRP A 64 10.37 4.33 -28.02
C TRP A 64 9.55 5.41 -27.31
N MET A 65 10.18 6.25 -26.49
CA MET A 65 9.50 7.38 -25.82
C MET A 65 8.77 8.30 -26.82
N SER A 66 9.28 8.44 -28.05
CA SER A 66 8.64 9.24 -29.10
C SER A 66 7.33 8.63 -29.64
N LYS A 67 7.17 7.30 -29.52
CA LYS A 67 6.06 6.53 -30.09
C LYS A 67 5.04 6.11 -29.04
N LEU A 68 5.46 5.96 -27.79
CA LEU A 68 4.59 5.59 -26.69
C LEU A 68 3.67 6.76 -26.33
N LYS A 69 2.40 6.46 -26.12
CA LYS A 69 1.39 7.42 -25.68
C LYS A 69 0.55 6.82 -24.56
N PRO A 70 0.12 7.62 -23.56
CA PRO A 70 -0.89 7.18 -22.61
C PRO A 70 -2.14 6.65 -23.33
N GLY A 71 -2.71 5.56 -22.82
CA GLY A 71 -3.86 4.86 -23.40
C GLY A 71 -3.51 3.80 -24.45
N GLN A 72 -2.24 3.68 -24.87
CA GLN A 72 -1.83 2.63 -25.79
C GLN A 72 -1.83 1.26 -25.10
N THR A 73 -2.52 0.28 -25.70
CA THR A 73 -2.49 -1.11 -25.27
C THR A 73 -1.32 -1.85 -25.92
N PHE A 74 -0.64 -2.70 -25.16
CA PHE A 74 0.43 -3.56 -25.64
C PHE A 74 0.37 -4.93 -24.94
N SER A 75 0.96 -5.94 -25.58
CA SER A 75 1.16 -7.25 -24.96
C SER A 75 2.55 -7.31 -24.36
N PHE A 76 2.64 -7.75 -23.11
CA PHE A 76 3.87 -7.94 -22.35
C PHE A 76 3.95 -9.39 -21.88
N VAL A 77 5.06 -10.06 -22.13
CA VAL A 77 5.32 -11.40 -21.62
C VAL A 77 6.39 -11.27 -20.54
N PRO A 78 6.06 -11.45 -19.24
CA PRO A 78 7.07 -11.47 -18.20
C PRO A 78 7.96 -12.70 -18.34
N ASP A 79 9.26 -12.54 -18.16
CA ASP A 79 10.23 -13.63 -18.25
C ASP A 79 9.98 -14.71 -17.18
N GLU A 80 9.44 -14.31 -16.02
CA GLU A 80 9.17 -15.21 -14.90
C GLU A 80 7.98 -16.15 -15.14
N THR A 81 6.96 -15.70 -15.88
CA THR A 81 5.71 -16.44 -16.08
C THR A 81 5.54 -16.99 -17.48
N GLY A 82 6.18 -16.38 -18.48
CA GLY A 82 6.04 -16.74 -19.89
C GLY A 82 4.62 -16.53 -20.46
N GLN A 83 3.70 -15.92 -19.71
CA GLN A 83 2.32 -15.72 -20.14
C GLN A 83 2.10 -14.31 -20.69
N PRO A 84 1.46 -14.15 -21.87
CA PRO A 84 1.17 -12.83 -22.41
C PRO A 84 0.10 -12.13 -21.58
N LEU A 85 0.45 -10.96 -21.07
CA LEU A 85 -0.44 -10.03 -20.37
C LEU A 85 -0.78 -8.88 -21.31
N THR A 86 -2.04 -8.46 -21.31
CA THR A 86 -2.47 -7.24 -22.00
C THR A 86 -2.40 -6.08 -21.02
N ALA A 87 -1.57 -5.07 -21.33
CA ALA A 87 -1.34 -3.91 -20.49
C ALA A 87 -1.65 -2.61 -21.25
N THR A 88 -1.97 -1.55 -20.51
CA THR A 88 -2.24 -0.22 -21.09
C THR A 88 -1.30 0.80 -20.45
N VAL A 89 -0.69 1.65 -21.28
CA VAL A 89 0.21 2.72 -20.81
C VAL A 89 -0.61 3.74 -20.03
N LYS A 90 -0.42 3.80 -18.71
CA LYS A 90 -1.08 4.79 -17.84
C LYS A 90 -0.31 6.11 -17.77
N ARG A 91 1.03 6.03 -17.73
CA ARG A 91 1.97 7.17 -17.64
C ARG A 91 3.34 6.80 -18.24
N LEU A 92 4.09 7.82 -18.66
CA LEU A 92 5.46 7.74 -19.20
C LEU A 92 6.44 8.44 -18.26
#